data_AF-A0A511H5P0-F1
#
_entry.id   AF-A0A511H5P0-F1
#
_cell.length_a   1.000
_cell.length_b   1.000
_cell.length_c   1.000
_cell.angle_alpha   90.00
_cell.angle_beta   90.00
_cell.angle_gamma   90.00
#
_symmetry.space_group_name_H-M   'P 1'
#
loop_
_entity.id
_entity.type
_entity.pdbx_description
1 polymer ?
#
loop_
_entity_poly.entity_id
_entity_poly.type
_entity_poly.pdbx_seq_one_letter_code
_entity_poly.pdbx_strand_id
1 'polypeptide(L)'
;MTHKIPPRILGVTIRHFYKKDYTMGLAERRRIAAIKDSHSARFQSELNAAIGFELPFEIDVASFPEDKTILDCYDSYYESYGPGLVVNVMKEICKDDMGREAVKAKFNRIVFLNVAKSPDDPGTKSIEIKDQTLFVRESFYGYSDQLYGDSELQSALEAML
;
A
#
# COMPACT_ATOMS: atom_id res chain seq x y z
N MET A 1 17.01 51.04 53.49
CA MET A 1 17.93 50.57 52.43
C MET A 1 17.10 49.78 51.43
N THR A 2 16.81 50.41 50.31
CA THR A 2 16.13 49.82 49.15
C THR A 2 17.11 49.00 48.31
N HIS A 3 16.54 48.07 47.52
CA HIS A 3 17.15 47.30 46.42
C HIS A 3 17.80 45.96 46.79
N LYS A 4 17.59 44.85 46.07
CA LYS A 4 16.88 44.55 44.81
C LYS A 4 16.68 43.03 44.79
N ILE A 5 15.47 42.55 44.50
CA ILE A 5 15.21 41.15 44.18
C ILE A 5 15.63 40.95 42.71
N PRO A 6 16.53 40.00 42.37
CA PRO A 6 16.86 39.73 40.98
C PRO A 6 15.69 39.00 40.28
N PRO A 7 15.41 39.30 38.99
CA PRO A 7 14.27 38.75 38.29
C PRO A 7 14.48 37.30 37.86
N ARG A 8 13.35 36.58 37.81
CA ARG A 8 13.16 35.25 37.23
C ARG A 8 13.84 35.11 35.87
N ILE A 9 14.69 34.09 35.72
CA ILE A 9 14.94 33.50 34.41
C ILE A 9 13.99 32.31 34.31
N LEU A 10 12.90 32.51 33.56
CA LEU A 10 12.07 31.45 33.01
C LEU A 10 13.02 30.48 32.28
N GLY A 11 13.18 29.27 32.80
CA GLY A 11 13.83 28.18 32.09
C GLY A 11 12.96 27.78 30.90
N VAL A 12 13.11 28.49 29.78
CA VAL A 12 12.63 28.02 28.48
C VAL A 12 13.58 26.90 28.08
N THR A 13 13.24 25.67 28.44
CA THR A 13 13.85 24.50 27.83
C THR A 13 13.38 24.46 26.39
N ILE A 14 14.10 25.14 25.50
CA ILE A 14 14.02 24.89 24.06
C ILE A 14 14.60 23.49 23.88
N ARG A 15 13.76 22.46 24.01
CA ARG A 15 14.08 21.16 23.42
C ARG A 15 14.14 21.43 21.93
N HIS A 16 15.35 21.54 21.41
CA HIS A 16 15.64 21.38 20.01
C HIS A 16 14.97 20.07 19.58
N PHE A 17 13.78 20.16 18.99
CA PHE A 17 13.24 19.07 18.21
C PHE A 17 14.20 18.94 17.04
N TYR A 18 15.17 18.03 17.16
CA TYR A 18 15.82 17.44 16.01
C TYR A 18 14.67 16.76 15.24
N LYS A 19 14.04 17.51 14.32
CA LYS A 19 13.46 16.87 13.15
C LYS A 19 14.65 16.20 12.49
N LYS A 20 14.76 14.90 12.70
CA LYS A 20 15.60 14.06 11.88
C LYS A 20 14.98 14.15 10.49
N ASP A 21 15.41 15.12 9.73
CA ASP A 21 15.27 15.12 8.28
C ASP A 21 16.03 13.86 7.84
N TYR A 22 15.32 12.73 7.85
CA TYR A 22 15.73 11.54 7.12
C TYR A 22 15.75 12.01 5.68
N THR A 23 16.90 12.52 5.25
CA THR A 23 17.21 12.66 3.84
C THR A 23 17.27 11.25 3.28
N MET A 24 16.08 10.75 2.95
CA MET A 24 15.72 9.78 1.94
C MET A 24 16.94 9.00 1.39
N GLY A 25 17.00 7.70 1.68
CA GLY A 25 18.10 6.86 1.20
C GLY A 25 18.00 6.62 -0.31
N LEU A 26 19.12 6.72 -1.02
CA LEU A 26 19.12 6.56 -2.49
C LEU A 26 18.68 5.15 -2.93
N ALA A 27 18.93 4.14 -2.10
CA ALA A 27 18.53 2.77 -2.38
C ALA A 27 17.00 2.62 -2.34
N GLU A 28 16.36 3.14 -1.29
CA GLU A 28 14.91 3.09 -1.07
C GLU A 28 14.17 3.82 -2.19
N ARG A 29 14.61 5.04 -2.56
CA ARG A 29 14.08 5.77 -3.71
C ARG A 29 14.16 4.98 -5.01
N ARG A 30 15.28 4.29 -5.26
CA ARG A 30 15.47 3.48 -6.47
C ARG A 30 14.51 2.28 -6.51
N ARG A 31 14.21 1.67 -5.36
CA ARG A 31 13.23 0.60 -5.29
C ARG A 31 11.82 1.11 -5.57
N ILE A 32 11.40 2.21 -4.95
CA ILE A 32 10.09 2.82 -5.23
C ILE A 32 9.94 3.18 -6.71
N ALA A 33 11.02 3.71 -7.33
CA ALA A 33 11.04 3.93 -8.78
C ALA A 33 10.91 2.62 -9.58
N ALA A 34 11.59 1.54 -9.19
CA ALA A 34 11.46 0.23 -9.84
C ALA A 34 10.04 -0.34 -9.73
N ILE A 35 9.37 -0.18 -8.58
CA ILE A 35 7.96 -0.56 -8.42
C ILE A 35 7.10 0.19 -9.45
N LYS A 36 7.29 1.52 -9.54
CA LYS A 36 6.54 2.36 -10.49
C LYS A 36 6.78 1.96 -11.94
N ASP A 37 8.04 1.80 -12.33
CA ASP A 37 8.42 1.70 -13.74
C ASP A 37 8.29 0.26 -14.27
N SER A 38 8.52 -0.75 -13.41
CA SER A 38 8.56 -2.15 -13.82
C SER A 38 7.38 -2.96 -13.27
N HIS A 39 7.11 -2.88 -11.97
CA HIS A 39 6.09 -3.75 -11.35
C HIS A 39 4.68 -3.36 -11.80
N SER A 40 4.35 -2.07 -11.83
CA SER A 40 3.03 -1.60 -12.26
C SER A 40 2.69 -2.05 -13.69
N ALA A 41 3.63 -1.89 -14.63
CA ALA A 41 3.43 -2.30 -16.01
C ALA A 41 3.28 -3.82 -16.15
N ARG A 42 4.08 -4.59 -15.39
CA ARG A 42 4.02 -6.05 -15.40
C ARG A 42 2.67 -6.55 -14.89
N PHE A 43 2.25 -6.11 -13.70
CA PHE A 43 0.98 -6.55 -13.10
C PHE A 43 -0.25 -6.08 -13.89
N GLN A 44 -0.19 -4.90 -14.53
CA GLN A 44 -1.21 -4.49 -15.50
C GLN A 44 -1.36 -5.50 -16.65
N SER A 45 -0.23 -5.94 -17.23
CA SER A 45 -0.24 -6.92 -18.32
C SER A 45 -0.74 -8.29 -17.85
N GLU A 46 -0.30 -8.75 -16.70
CA GLU A 46 -0.70 -10.03 -16.11
C GLU A 46 -2.19 -10.05 -15.78
N LEU A 47 -2.73 -8.97 -15.20
CA LEU A 47 -4.16 -8.84 -14.92
C LEU A 47 -4.99 -8.97 -16.20
N ASN A 48 -4.68 -8.18 -17.22
CA ASN A 48 -5.45 -8.18 -18.47
C ASN A 48 -5.39 -9.54 -19.17
N ALA A 49 -4.22 -10.19 -19.15
CA ALA A 49 -4.05 -11.55 -19.67
C ALA A 49 -4.88 -12.58 -18.88
N ALA A 50 -4.98 -12.41 -17.56
CA ALA A 50 -5.71 -13.32 -16.69
C ALA A 50 -7.24 -13.20 -16.82
N ILE A 51 -7.76 -11.97 -16.97
CA ILE A 51 -9.21 -11.72 -16.99
C ILE A 51 -9.81 -11.63 -18.41
N GLY A 52 -8.98 -11.48 -19.43
CA GLY A 52 -9.40 -11.46 -20.84
C GLY A 52 -10.03 -10.14 -21.31
N PHE A 53 -9.87 -9.05 -20.56
CA PHE A 53 -10.27 -7.69 -20.94
C PHE A 53 -9.36 -6.67 -20.27
N GLU A 54 -9.44 -5.41 -20.71
CA GLU A 54 -8.65 -4.32 -20.15
C GLU A 54 -9.29 -3.81 -18.85
N LEU A 55 -8.55 -3.91 -17.75
CA LEU A 55 -8.89 -3.28 -16.47
C LEU A 55 -7.64 -2.57 -15.94
N PRO A 56 -7.65 -1.22 -15.87
CA PRO A 56 -6.53 -0.47 -15.31
C PRO A 56 -6.14 -0.93 -13.91
N PHE A 57 -4.86 -1.18 -13.69
CA PHE A 57 -4.25 -1.59 -12.43
C PHE A 57 -3.10 -0.64 -12.07
N GLU A 58 -3.19 -0.05 -10.90
CA GLU A 58 -2.21 0.92 -10.41
C GLU A 58 -1.65 0.45 -9.06
N ILE A 59 -0.33 0.50 -8.91
CA ILE A 59 0.32 0.47 -7.61
C ILE A 59 0.57 1.91 -7.18
N ASP A 60 -0.08 2.38 -6.12
CA ASP A 60 0.15 3.70 -5.56
C ASP A 60 1.50 3.72 -4.85
N VAL A 61 2.55 4.03 -5.60
CA VAL A 61 3.92 4.10 -5.07
C VAL A 61 4.11 5.22 -4.04
N ALA A 62 3.23 6.24 -4.01
CA ALA A 62 3.27 7.28 -2.98
C ALA A 62 2.82 6.75 -1.60
N SER A 63 2.16 5.60 -1.57
CA SER A 63 1.76 4.93 -0.31
C SER A 63 2.92 4.22 0.40
N PHE A 64 4.03 3.95 -0.30
CA PHE A 64 5.21 3.27 0.23
C PHE A 64 6.15 4.26 0.91
N PRO A 65 6.45 4.10 2.21
CA PRO A 65 7.46 4.91 2.88
C PRO A 65 8.86 4.51 2.42
N GLU A 66 9.80 5.44 2.55
CA GLU A 66 11.23 5.17 2.37
C GLU A 66 11.83 4.47 3.58
N ASP A 67 11.28 3.31 3.89
CA ASP A 67 11.69 2.45 4.99
C ASP A 67 12.20 1.13 4.43
N LYS A 68 13.44 0.79 4.80
CA LYS A 68 14.11 -0.42 4.32
C LYS A 68 13.34 -1.69 4.70
N THR A 69 12.81 -1.78 5.92
CA THR A 69 12.12 -2.96 6.40
C THR A 69 10.82 -3.17 5.63
N ILE A 70 10.08 -2.09 5.38
CA ILE A 70 8.83 -2.14 4.60
C ILE A 70 9.12 -2.52 3.14
N LEU A 71 10.14 -1.93 2.53
CA LEU A 71 10.51 -2.25 1.14
C LEU A 71 11.07 -3.67 1.01
N ASP A 72 11.87 -4.15 1.97
CA ASP A 72 12.32 -5.54 1.99
C ASP A 72 11.13 -6.53 2.12
N CYS A 73 10.11 -6.17 2.93
CA CYS A 73 8.90 -6.97 3.05
C CYS A 73 8.11 -6.98 1.73
N TYR A 74 7.95 -5.81 1.09
CA TYR A 74 7.35 -5.76 -0.23
C TYR A 74 8.10 -6.67 -1.20
N ASP A 75 9.41 -6.49 -1.36
CA ASP A 75 10.28 -7.27 -2.26
C ASP A 75 10.18 -8.79 -2.02
N SER A 76 9.90 -9.21 -0.78
CA SER A 76 9.76 -10.63 -0.42
C SER A 76 8.39 -11.23 -0.71
N TYR A 77 7.33 -10.40 -0.73
CA TYR A 77 5.95 -10.89 -0.67
C TYR A 77 5.07 -10.46 -1.84
N TYR A 78 5.44 -9.46 -2.64
CA TYR A 78 4.59 -8.85 -3.67
C TYR A 78 4.05 -9.80 -4.77
N GLU A 79 4.65 -10.99 -4.91
CA GLU A 79 4.18 -12.04 -5.84
C GLU A 79 3.08 -12.91 -5.23
N SER A 80 3.26 -13.35 -3.98
CA SER A 80 2.35 -14.28 -3.30
C SER A 80 1.28 -13.56 -2.46
N TYR A 81 1.53 -12.30 -2.14
CA TYR A 81 0.66 -11.37 -1.43
C TYR A 81 0.61 -10.06 -2.23
N GLY A 82 -0.28 -9.14 -1.89
CA GLY A 82 -0.32 -7.84 -2.57
C GLY A 82 -0.68 -7.91 -4.06
N PRO A 83 0.05 -7.22 -4.96
CA PRO A 83 -0.37 -7.11 -6.36
C PRO A 83 -0.50 -8.46 -7.08
N GLY A 84 0.43 -9.39 -6.88
CA GLY A 84 0.37 -10.71 -7.50
C GLY A 84 -0.83 -11.53 -7.02
N LEU A 85 -1.16 -11.42 -5.72
CA LEU A 85 -2.35 -12.04 -5.17
C LEU A 85 -3.64 -11.46 -5.77
N VAL A 86 -3.71 -10.13 -5.95
CA VAL A 86 -4.87 -9.49 -6.60
C VAL A 86 -5.06 -10.04 -8.02
N VAL A 87 -3.99 -10.19 -8.81
CA VAL A 87 -4.08 -10.80 -10.15
C VAL A 87 -4.61 -12.23 -10.08
N ASN A 88 -4.09 -13.05 -9.17
CA ASN A 88 -4.52 -14.44 -9.02
C ASN A 88 -5.99 -14.57 -8.62
N VAL A 89 -6.44 -13.76 -7.67
CA VAL A 89 -7.84 -13.77 -7.24
C VAL A 89 -8.77 -13.28 -8.35
N MET A 90 -8.39 -12.21 -9.06
CA MET A 90 -9.18 -11.72 -10.20
C MET A 90 -9.28 -12.76 -11.32
N LYS A 91 -8.22 -13.54 -11.55
CA LYS A 91 -8.24 -14.66 -12.48
C LYS A 91 -9.29 -15.71 -12.09
N GLU A 92 -9.33 -16.09 -10.82
CA GLU A 92 -10.27 -17.10 -10.32
C GLU A 92 -11.72 -16.62 -10.36
N ILE A 93 -11.96 -15.35 -10.05
CA ILE A 93 -13.28 -14.72 -10.19
C ILE A 93 -13.69 -14.68 -11.67
N CYS A 94 -12.80 -14.24 -12.55
CA CYS A 94 -13.04 -14.10 -13.99
C CYS A 94 -12.91 -15.40 -14.80
N LYS A 95 -12.89 -16.58 -14.17
CA LYS A 95 -12.71 -17.86 -14.87
C LYS A 95 -13.85 -18.18 -15.84
N ASP A 96 -15.05 -17.67 -15.58
CA ASP A 96 -16.24 -17.84 -16.43
C ASP A 96 -16.82 -16.49 -16.88
N ASP A 97 -17.82 -16.55 -17.78
CA ASP A 97 -18.45 -15.35 -18.32
C ASP A 97 -19.18 -14.54 -17.25
N MET A 98 -19.79 -15.20 -16.27
CA MET A 98 -20.56 -14.54 -15.22
C MET A 98 -19.64 -13.69 -14.33
N GLY A 99 -18.49 -14.21 -13.92
CA GLY A 99 -17.50 -13.47 -13.16
C GLY A 99 -16.90 -12.30 -13.95
N ARG A 100 -16.59 -12.50 -15.24
CA ARG A 100 -16.10 -11.43 -16.12
C ARG A 100 -17.09 -10.28 -16.24
N GLU A 101 -18.36 -10.58 -16.49
CA GLU A 101 -19.39 -9.55 -16.64
C GLU A 101 -19.69 -8.85 -15.31
N ALA A 102 -19.67 -9.56 -14.18
CA ALA A 102 -19.82 -8.96 -12.86
C ALA A 102 -18.68 -7.95 -12.57
N VAL A 103 -17.43 -8.34 -12.83
CA VAL A 103 -16.28 -7.46 -12.67
C VAL A 103 -16.38 -6.22 -13.57
N LYS A 104 -16.69 -6.38 -14.86
CA LYS A 104 -16.83 -5.25 -15.80
C LYS A 104 -17.94 -4.28 -15.40
N ALA A 105 -19.03 -4.79 -14.84
CA ALA A 105 -20.15 -3.98 -14.37
C ALA A 105 -19.81 -3.19 -13.10
N LYS A 106 -18.88 -3.69 -12.28
CA LYS A 106 -18.56 -3.12 -10.97
C LYS A 106 -17.32 -2.22 -10.97
N PHE A 107 -16.27 -2.63 -11.67
CA PHE A 107 -14.95 -2.01 -11.59
C PHE A 107 -14.52 -1.42 -12.93
N ASN A 108 -13.98 -0.20 -12.87
CA ASN A 108 -13.29 0.42 -14.00
C ASN A 108 -11.78 0.57 -13.76
N ARG A 109 -11.30 0.31 -12.54
CA ARG A 109 -9.90 0.38 -12.14
C ARG A 109 -9.67 -0.34 -10.82
N ILE A 110 -8.46 -0.85 -10.63
CA ILE A 110 -7.92 -1.34 -9.36
C ILE A 110 -6.75 -0.46 -8.93
N VAL A 111 -6.72 -0.06 -7.66
CA VAL A 111 -5.60 0.63 -7.02
C VAL A 111 -5.13 -0.19 -5.84
N PHE A 112 -3.89 -0.66 -5.91
CA PHE A 112 -3.20 -1.34 -4.82
C PHE A 112 -2.33 -0.35 -4.05
N LEU A 113 -2.38 -0.39 -2.72
CA LEU A 113 -1.60 0.53 -1.89
C LEU A 113 -1.14 -0.10 -0.57
N ASN A 114 0.01 0.37 -0.11
CA ASN A 114 0.58 0.01 1.19
C ASN A 114 0.08 0.96 2.29
N VAL A 115 -0.39 0.41 3.40
CA VAL A 115 -0.83 1.20 4.56
C VAL A 115 0.25 1.38 5.62
N ALA A 116 1.29 0.53 5.65
CA ALA A 116 2.36 0.65 6.63
C ALA A 116 3.11 1.97 6.45
N LYS A 117 3.22 2.78 7.50
CA LYS A 117 3.99 4.03 7.50
C LYS A 117 5.31 3.88 8.22
N SER A 118 5.36 3.03 9.24
CA SER A 118 6.56 2.72 9.99
C SER A 118 6.38 1.40 10.76
N PRO A 119 7.44 0.86 11.37
CA PRO A 119 7.32 -0.25 12.33
C PRO A 119 6.29 -0.07 13.44
N ASP A 120 6.15 1.16 13.95
CA ASP A 120 5.22 1.49 15.03
C ASP A 120 3.83 1.90 14.52
N ASP A 121 3.67 1.97 13.19
CA ASP A 121 2.42 2.30 12.50
C ASP A 121 2.25 1.40 11.28
N PRO A 122 1.90 0.11 11.50
CA PRO A 122 1.72 -0.85 10.42
C PRO A 122 0.45 -0.59 9.60
N GLY A 123 -0.49 0.23 10.08
CA GLY A 123 -1.79 0.38 9.45
C GLY A 123 -2.64 -0.89 9.50
N THR A 124 -3.81 -0.84 8.84
CA THR A 124 -4.74 -1.97 8.80
C THR A 124 -5.16 -2.26 7.37
N LYS A 125 -5.16 -3.54 6.99
CA LYS A 125 -5.66 -3.93 5.67
C LYS A 125 -7.12 -3.60 5.50
N SER A 126 -7.52 -3.26 4.30
CA SER A 126 -8.91 -2.94 3.99
C SER A 126 -9.16 -3.05 2.49
N ILE A 127 -10.43 -3.16 2.14
CA ILE A 127 -10.89 -3.21 0.76
C ILE A 127 -12.16 -2.38 0.65
N GLU A 128 -12.21 -1.52 -0.36
CA GLU A 128 -13.37 -0.66 -0.59
C GLU A 128 -13.56 -0.38 -2.07
N ILE A 129 -14.78 0.01 -2.43
CA ILE A 129 -15.11 0.49 -3.76
C ILE A 129 -15.53 1.94 -3.64
N LYS A 130 -14.87 2.80 -4.41
CA LYS A 130 -15.24 4.22 -4.53
C LYS A 130 -15.16 4.64 -5.98
N ASP A 131 -16.22 5.23 -6.51
CA ASP A 131 -16.30 5.70 -7.89
C ASP A 131 -15.93 4.61 -8.92
N GLN A 132 -16.38 3.37 -8.69
CA GLN A 132 -16.05 2.15 -9.46
C GLN A 132 -14.55 1.80 -9.48
N THR A 133 -13.73 2.44 -8.65
CA THR A 133 -12.36 2.02 -8.37
C THR A 133 -12.36 1.09 -7.17
N LEU A 134 -11.80 -0.10 -7.35
CA LEU A 134 -11.48 -1.03 -6.26
C LEU A 134 -10.15 -0.62 -5.61
N PHE A 135 -10.17 -0.33 -4.32
CA PHE A 135 -8.97 -0.06 -3.54
C PHE A 135 -8.63 -1.27 -2.68
N VAL A 136 -7.46 -1.87 -2.90
CA VAL A 136 -6.93 -2.97 -2.09
C VAL A 136 -5.77 -2.44 -1.26
N ARG A 137 -5.90 -2.52 0.06
CA ARG A 137 -4.94 -1.98 1.02
C ARG A 137 -4.34 -3.09 1.85
N GLU A 138 -3.02 -3.18 1.87
CA GLU A 138 -2.27 -4.15 2.67
C GLU A 138 -1.11 -3.50 3.41
N SER A 139 -0.63 -4.14 4.47
CA SER A 139 0.53 -3.68 5.23
C SER A 139 1.76 -4.53 4.92
N PHE A 140 2.76 -3.93 4.25
CA PHE A 140 4.07 -4.57 4.10
C PHE A 140 4.97 -4.25 5.29
N TYR A 141 4.59 -4.71 6.47
CA TYR A 141 5.46 -4.65 7.64
C TYR A 141 5.43 -5.98 8.39
N GLY A 142 6.41 -6.83 8.07
CA GLY A 142 6.48 -8.21 8.57
C GLY A 142 5.41 -9.13 7.96
N TYR A 143 5.53 -10.43 8.21
CA TYR A 143 4.41 -11.35 7.95
C TYR A 143 3.38 -11.15 9.06
N SER A 144 2.21 -10.62 8.69
CA SER A 144 1.15 -10.29 9.63
C SER A 144 -0.22 -10.64 9.06
N ASP A 145 -1.22 -10.61 9.94
CA ASP A 145 -2.64 -10.70 9.58
C ASP A 145 -3.13 -9.47 8.76
N GLN A 146 -2.25 -8.52 8.48
CA GLN A 146 -2.48 -7.33 7.66
C GLN A 146 -2.11 -7.51 6.18
N LEU A 147 -1.73 -8.72 5.78
CA LEU A 147 -1.74 -9.17 4.38
C LEU A 147 -3.02 -10.00 4.14
N TYR A 148 -3.60 -9.96 2.95
CA TYR A 148 -4.68 -10.88 2.63
C TYR A 148 -4.14 -12.26 2.29
N GLY A 149 -4.90 -13.30 2.64
CA GLY A 149 -4.75 -14.62 2.02
C GLY A 149 -5.73 -14.79 0.85
N ASP A 150 -5.45 -15.75 -0.04
CA ASP A 150 -6.22 -16.04 -1.26
C ASP A 150 -7.73 -16.14 -0.98
N SER A 151 -8.13 -17.04 -0.07
CA SER A 151 -9.55 -17.26 0.25
C SER A 151 -10.22 -16.05 0.87
N GLU A 152 -9.47 -15.24 1.63
CA GLU A 152 -9.99 -14.05 2.30
C GLU A 152 -10.26 -12.94 1.28
N LEU A 153 -9.29 -12.65 0.41
CA LEU A 153 -9.45 -11.63 -0.62
C LEU A 153 -10.51 -12.04 -1.65
N GLN A 154 -10.53 -13.31 -2.08
CA GLN A 154 -11.53 -13.80 -3.01
C GLN A 154 -12.94 -13.65 -2.43
N SER A 155 -13.16 -14.13 -1.21
CA SER A 155 -14.48 -14.03 -0.56
C SER A 155 -14.92 -12.58 -0.40
N ALA A 156 -13.99 -11.68 -0.04
CA ALA A 156 -14.27 -10.26 0.10
C ALA A 156 -14.67 -9.61 -1.24
N LEU A 157 -13.98 -9.96 -2.33
CA LEU A 157 -14.28 -9.43 -3.67
C LEU A 157 -15.60 -9.98 -4.22
N GLU A 158 -15.84 -11.29 -4.11
CA GLU A 158 -17.10 -11.90 -4.55
C GLU A 158 -18.30 -11.31 -3.82
N ALA A 159 -18.19 -11.01 -2.53
CA ALA A 159 -19.26 -10.37 -1.75
C ALA A 159 -19.60 -8.94 -2.22
N MET A 160 -18.72 -8.30 -3.00
CA MET A 160 -18.91 -6.94 -3.50
C MET A 160 -19.42 -6.87 -4.95
N LEU A 161 -19.35 -7.97 -5.70
CA LEU A 161 -19.79 -8.07 -7.09
C LEU A 161 -21.31 -8.24 -7.17
#